data_AF-A0A5E6NPV6-F1
#
_entry.id   AF-A0A5E6NPV6-F1
#
_cell.length_a   1.000
_cell.length_b   1.000
_cell.length_c   1.000
_cell.angle_alpha   90.00
_cell.angle_beta   90.00
_cell.angle_gamma   90.00
#
_symmetry.space_group_name_H-M   'P 1'
#
loop_
_entity.id
_entity.type
_entity.pdbx_description
1 polymer ?
#
loop_
_entity_poly.entity_id
_entity_poly.type
_entity_poly.pdbx_seq_one_letter_code
_entity_poly.pdbx_strand_id
1 'polypeptide(L)'
;MNGDISVDIEPIHRTTGHKSAAFVGGYNTIDAPTRMTWSLNAGLSKFSVVLHDMDKGTEYKVHLVAKMISKLGCNFIAINNAATCLGDVHNKLFISFDKVLNNSLPSGITLSGRFSLKRLQWPNMNTTNIEMHNFEINWKVPSHSKVVNHTMNGDISVDIEPIHRTTGHKSAAFVGGFNTIGAPTRMTWSLNAGLSKFSVMLRNMDNGTEYKVHLVAKMISKLGCNFIAINNAATCYGDVHNKLFISFDKALNKNLPSGITLSGNFALTRLQWPDMNTSNIEIHNFKINWKVPSH
;
A
#
# COMPACT_ATOMS: atom_id res chain seq x y z
N MET A 1 -11.89 1.22 -15.59
CA MET A 1 -10.96 0.87 -14.50
C MET A 1 -10.96 2.01 -13.52
N ASN A 2 -11.46 1.75 -12.29
CA ASN A 2 -11.58 2.75 -11.23
C ASN A 2 -10.62 2.45 -10.04
N GLY A 3 -9.78 1.42 -10.20
CA GLY A 3 -8.86 0.84 -9.22
C GLY A 3 -8.14 -0.36 -9.87
N ASP A 4 -7.44 -1.21 -9.13
CA ASP A 4 -6.72 -2.36 -9.71
C ASP A 4 -7.66 -3.30 -10.49
N ILE A 5 -7.16 -3.90 -11.58
CA ILE A 5 -7.91 -4.85 -12.42
C ILE A 5 -7.25 -6.21 -12.42
N SER A 6 -8.10 -7.23 -12.46
CA SER A 6 -7.70 -8.61 -12.67
C SER A 6 -8.65 -9.24 -13.67
N VAL A 7 -8.13 -9.69 -14.81
CA VAL A 7 -8.91 -10.21 -15.93
C VAL A 7 -8.39 -11.58 -16.29
N ASP A 8 -9.29 -12.56 -16.36
CA ASP A 8 -8.98 -13.87 -16.93
C ASP A 8 -8.93 -13.75 -18.45
N ILE A 9 -7.86 -14.28 -19.04
CA ILE A 9 -7.52 -14.20 -20.46
C ILE A 9 -7.55 -15.60 -21.03
N GLU A 10 -8.44 -15.87 -21.97
CA GLU A 10 -8.40 -17.13 -22.71
C GLU A 10 -7.12 -17.18 -23.56
N PRO A 11 -6.28 -18.23 -23.45
CA PRO A 11 -5.00 -18.27 -24.15
C PRO A 11 -5.18 -18.30 -25.68
N ILE A 12 -4.33 -17.61 -26.44
CA ILE A 12 -4.30 -17.80 -27.89
C ILE A 12 -3.65 -19.14 -28.19
N HIS A 13 -4.31 -19.94 -29.02
CA HIS A 13 -3.76 -21.13 -29.64
C HIS A 13 -4.08 -21.11 -31.13
N ARG A 14 -3.10 -20.72 -31.98
CA ARG A 14 -3.24 -20.82 -33.43
C ARG A 14 -2.61 -22.11 -33.96
N THR A 15 -2.78 -22.35 -35.25
CA THR A 15 -2.30 -23.53 -35.99
C THR A 15 -0.79 -23.79 -35.84
N THR A 16 0.01 -22.80 -35.45
CA THR A 16 1.45 -22.94 -35.13
C THR A 16 1.80 -22.12 -33.88
N GLY A 17 2.78 -22.58 -33.08
CA GLY A 17 3.27 -21.89 -31.88
C GLY A 17 2.75 -22.43 -30.54
N HIS A 18 3.28 -21.91 -29.44
CA HIS A 18 2.83 -22.31 -28.08
C HIS A 18 1.58 -21.53 -27.67
N LYS A 19 0.76 -22.13 -26.80
CA LYS A 19 -0.30 -21.37 -26.10
C LYS A 19 0.35 -20.20 -25.37
N SER A 20 -0.20 -19.00 -25.54
CA SER A 20 0.33 -17.82 -24.87
C SER A 20 -0.77 -16.80 -24.58
N ALA A 21 -0.55 -16.01 -23.54
CA ALA A 21 -1.36 -14.85 -23.19
C ALA A 21 -0.47 -13.62 -22.94
N ALA A 22 0.67 -13.54 -23.63
CA ALA A 22 1.60 -12.43 -23.48
C ALA A 22 1.09 -11.15 -24.16
N PHE A 23 1.43 -10.01 -23.57
CA PHE A 23 1.06 -8.67 -23.99
C PHE A 23 2.28 -7.79 -24.26
N VAL A 24 2.17 -6.92 -25.24
CA VAL A 24 3.10 -5.80 -25.50
C VAL A 24 2.33 -4.48 -25.58
N GLY A 25 3.05 -3.37 -25.56
CA GLY A 25 2.48 -2.02 -25.62
C GLY A 25 1.60 -1.79 -26.85
N GLY A 26 0.42 -1.20 -26.63
CA GLY A 26 -0.51 -0.76 -27.65
C GLY A 26 -0.68 0.76 -27.66
N TYR A 27 -1.86 1.22 -28.07
CA TYR A 27 -2.25 2.63 -28.02
C TYR A 27 -2.11 3.23 -26.61
N ASN A 28 -1.61 4.47 -26.53
CA ASN A 28 -1.43 5.24 -25.30
C ASN A 28 -0.67 4.48 -24.22
N THR A 29 0.42 3.83 -24.59
CA THR A 29 1.37 3.22 -23.65
C THR A 29 2.76 3.78 -23.88
N ILE A 30 3.41 4.22 -22.80
CA ILE A 30 4.76 4.78 -22.78
C ILE A 30 5.65 3.81 -22.01
N ASP A 31 6.83 3.49 -22.54
CA ASP A 31 7.80 2.56 -21.92
C ASP A 31 7.27 1.12 -21.72
N ALA A 32 6.14 0.77 -22.36
CA ALA A 32 5.62 -0.59 -22.31
C ALA A 32 6.54 -1.56 -23.08
N PRO A 33 6.60 -2.85 -22.67
CA PRO A 33 7.37 -3.85 -23.39
C PRO A 33 6.98 -3.90 -24.87
N THR A 34 7.97 -3.95 -25.77
CA THR A 34 7.74 -3.98 -27.23
C THR A 34 8.00 -5.34 -27.85
N ARG A 35 8.59 -6.29 -27.11
CA ARG A 35 8.94 -7.63 -27.56
C ARG A 35 8.54 -8.67 -26.54
N MET A 36 8.12 -9.84 -27.01
CA MET A 36 7.90 -10.99 -26.14
C MET A 36 9.22 -11.57 -25.64
N THR A 37 9.17 -12.21 -24.49
CA THR A 37 10.28 -12.96 -23.90
C THR A 37 9.80 -14.34 -23.48
N TRP A 38 10.74 -15.27 -23.38
CA TRP A 38 10.51 -16.57 -22.75
C TRP A 38 11.52 -16.71 -21.61
N SER A 39 11.07 -16.49 -20.38
CA SER A 39 11.93 -16.59 -19.20
C SER A 39 11.17 -17.21 -18.05
N LEU A 40 11.83 -18.10 -17.30
CA LEU A 40 11.26 -18.65 -16.06
C LEU A 40 11.41 -17.69 -14.88
N ASN A 41 12.07 -16.54 -15.07
CA ASN A 41 12.25 -15.55 -14.02
C ASN A 41 10.99 -14.71 -13.80
N ALA A 42 10.62 -14.54 -12.53
CA ALA A 42 9.53 -13.68 -12.12
C ALA A 42 9.87 -12.19 -12.36
N GLY A 43 8.89 -11.40 -12.78
CA GLY A 43 9.08 -9.99 -13.06
C GLY A 43 7.77 -9.22 -13.15
N LEU A 44 7.84 -7.90 -13.04
CA LEU A 44 6.72 -6.98 -13.24
C LEU A 44 6.99 -6.14 -14.48
N SER A 45 5.96 -5.89 -15.27
CA SER A 45 6.03 -4.88 -16.33
C SER A 45 5.60 -3.53 -15.76
N LYS A 46 6.43 -2.52 -15.94
CA LYS A 46 6.11 -1.14 -15.62
C LYS A 46 5.98 -0.35 -16.90
N PHE A 47 4.95 0.48 -17.00
CA PHE A 47 4.73 1.37 -18.13
C PHE A 47 3.89 2.55 -17.68
N SER A 48 3.67 3.52 -18.57
CA SER A 48 2.78 4.64 -18.29
C SER A 48 1.73 4.81 -19.37
N VAL A 49 0.68 5.54 -19.02
CA VAL A 49 -0.38 5.97 -19.92
C VAL A 49 -0.61 7.46 -19.68
N VAL A 50 -1.11 8.18 -20.69
CA VAL A 50 -1.54 9.57 -20.52
C VAL A 50 -3.03 9.58 -20.20
N LEU A 51 -3.40 10.21 -19.08
CA LEU A 51 -4.80 10.43 -18.69
C LEU A 51 -5.09 11.93 -18.58
N HIS A 52 -6.34 12.30 -18.81
CA HIS A 52 -6.82 13.68 -18.75
C HIS A 52 -7.60 13.91 -17.45
N ASP A 53 -7.32 15.04 -16.81
CA ASP A 53 -8.19 15.58 -15.77
C ASP A 53 -9.54 15.98 -16.39
N MET A 54 -10.60 15.35 -15.93
CA MET A 54 -11.96 15.56 -16.43
C MET A 54 -12.47 16.99 -16.23
N ASP A 55 -11.95 17.72 -15.23
CA ASP A 55 -12.42 19.07 -14.90
C ASP A 55 -11.61 20.15 -15.63
N LYS A 56 -10.30 19.91 -15.85
CA LYS A 56 -9.36 20.91 -16.36
C LYS A 56 -8.78 20.61 -17.73
N GLY A 57 -8.99 19.40 -18.26
CA GLY A 57 -8.39 18.92 -19.51
C GLY A 57 -6.87 18.75 -19.47
N THR A 58 -6.24 18.91 -18.30
CA THR A 58 -4.78 18.76 -18.14
C THR A 58 -4.37 17.30 -18.26
N GLU A 59 -3.30 17.02 -18.99
CA GLU A 59 -2.76 15.68 -19.17
C GLU A 59 -1.75 15.31 -18.08
N TYR A 60 -1.81 14.04 -17.64
CA TYR A 60 -0.90 13.48 -16.66
C TYR A 60 -0.34 12.14 -17.15
N LYS A 61 0.98 11.98 -17.04
CA LYS A 61 1.64 10.67 -17.18
C LYS A 61 1.34 9.86 -15.92
N VAL A 62 0.58 8.79 -16.06
CA VAL A 62 0.21 7.88 -14.96
C VAL A 62 0.93 6.56 -15.13
N HIS A 63 1.65 6.14 -14.10
CA HIS A 63 2.45 4.92 -14.07
C HIS A 63 1.61 3.71 -13.65
N LEU A 64 1.73 2.61 -14.38
CA LEU A 64 1.04 1.35 -14.14
C LEU A 64 2.07 0.22 -13.95
N VAL A 65 1.70 -0.74 -13.10
CA VAL A 65 2.41 -2.00 -12.91
C VAL A 65 1.49 -3.13 -13.32
N ALA A 66 2.00 -4.05 -14.12
CA ALA A 66 1.25 -5.19 -14.62
C ALA A 66 2.02 -6.51 -14.52
N LYS A 67 1.27 -7.60 -14.39
CA LYS A 67 1.80 -8.97 -14.28
C LYS A 67 0.79 -10.00 -14.77
N MET A 68 1.30 -11.16 -15.16
CA MET A 68 0.49 -12.34 -15.49
C MET A 68 0.59 -13.36 -14.35
N ILE A 69 -0.55 -13.92 -13.96
CA ILE A 69 -0.66 -14.91 -12.87
C ILE A 69 -1.15 -16.23 -13.47
N SER A 70 -0.61 -17.35 -12.96
CA SER A 70 -1.09 -18.69 -13.28
C SER A 70 -2.13 -19.15 -12.26
N LYS A 71 -3.14 -19.88 -12.73
CA LYS A 71 -4.13 -20.55 -11.86
C LYS A 71 -3.52 -21.70 -11.05
N LEU A 72 -2.36 -22.22 -11.44
CA LEU A 72 -1.68 -23.34 -10.80
C LEU A 72 -0.73 -22.94 -9.66
N GLY A 73 -0.77 -21.68 -9.22
CA GLY A 73 -0.01 -21.23 -8.04
C GLY A 73 1.49 -21.00 -8.26
N CYS A 74 1.97 -20.93 -9.51
CA CYS A 74 3.33 -20.48 -9.80
C CYS A 74 3.53 -18.98 -9.50
N ASN A 75 4.81 -18.58 -9.46
CA ASN A 75 5.20 -17.18 -9.44
C ASN A 75 4.59 -16.41 -10.63
N PHE A 76 4.30 -15.13 -10.42
CA PHE A 76 3.85 -14.26 -11.50
C PHE A 76 5.01 -13.92 -12.45
N ILE A 77 4.66 -13.54 -13.68
CA ILE A 77 5.63 -13.12 -14.70
C ILE A 77 5.26 -11.75 -15.30
N ALA A 78 6.23 -11.12 -15.96
CA ALA A 78 6.02 -9.88 -16.70
C ALA A 78 4.99 -10.10 -17.83
N ILE A 79 4.25 -9.06 -18.23
CA ILE A 79 3.15 -9.23 -19.19
C ILE A 79 3.62 -9.67 -20.57
N ASN A 80 4.85 -9.34 -20.96
CA ASN A 80 5.43 -9.74 -22.24
C ASN A 80 6.10 -11.11 -22.21
N ASN A 81 5.99 -11.85 -21.11
CA ASN A 81 6.60 -13.16 -20.96
C ASN A 81 5.59 -14.26 -21.32
N ALA A 82 5.99 -15.16 -22.22
CA ALA A 82 5.16 -16.25 -22.71
C ALA A 82 5.42 -17.59 -22.01
N ALA A 83 6.32 -17.64 -21.02
CA ALA A 83 6.67 -18.86 -20.31
C ALA A 83 5.45 -19.50 -19.62
N THR A 84 5.43 -20.84 -19.66
CA THR A 84 4.40 -21.66 -19.03
C THR A 84 4.79 -22.03 -17.59
N CYS A 85 3.78 -22.22 -16.75
CA CYS A 85 3.86 -22.78 -15.41
C CYS A 85 3.32 -24.21 -15.45
N LEU A 86 4.16 -25.22 -15.16
CA LEU A 86 3.76 -26.63 -15.11
C LEU A 86 3.00 -27.10 -16.38
N GLY A 87 3.38 -26.58 -17.54
CA GLY A 87 2.73 -26.87 -18.83
C GLY A 87 1.47 -26.06 -19.13
N ASP A 88 0.98 -25.23 -18.19
CA ASP A 88 -0.14 -24.32 -18.39
C ASP A 88 0.31 -22.86 -18.50
N VAL A 89 -0.52 -22.01 -19.10
CA VAL A 89 -0.18 -20.60 -19.33
C VAL A 89 -0.54 -19.70 -18.16
N HIS A 90 0.22 -18.62 -17.99
CA HIS A 90 -0.21 -17.52 -17.14
C HIS A 90 -1.33 -16.78 -17.86
N ASN A 91 -2.56 -16.96 -17.40
CA ASN A 91 -3.77 -16.53 -18.11
C ASN A 91 -4.57 -15.50 -17.33
N LYS A 92 -4.04 -14.94 -16.25
CA LYS A 92 -4.72 -13.86 -15.52
C LYS A 92 -3.87 -12.59 -15.55
N LEU A 93 -4.34 -11.58 -16.27
CA LEU A 93 -3.71 -10.27 -16.34
C LEU A 93 -4.10 -9.46 -15.11
N PHE A 94 -3.12 -8.93 -14.39
CA PHE A 94 -3.31 -7.99 -13.30
C PHE A 94 -2.65 -6.66 -13.67
N ILE A 95 -3.36 -5.54 -13.53
CA ILE A 95 -2.84 -4.19 -13.72
C ILE A 95 -3.24 -3.33 -12.52
N SER A 96 -2.30 -2.54 -12.01
CA SER A 96 -2.47 -1.64 -10.86
C SER A 96 -1.74 -0.32 -11.11
N PHE A 97 -2.11 0.73 -10.38
CA PHE A 97 -1.39 2.01 -10.40
C PHE A 97 -0.08 1.90 -9.60
N ASP A 98 1.05 2.35 -10.16
CA ASP A 98 2.33 2.39 -9.44
C ASP A 98 2.28 3.48 -8.36
N LYS A 99 2.24 3.05 -7.10
CA LYS A 99 2.01 3.96 -5.97
C LYS A 99 3.22 4.81 -5.61
N VAL A 100 4.42 4.43 -6.02
CA VAL A 100 5.62 5.23 -5.74
C VAL A 100 5.76 6.30 -6.80
N LEU A 101 5.60 5.92 -8.06
CA LEU A 101 5.80 6.82 -9.20
C LEU A 101 4.64 7.80 -9.40
N ASN A 102 3.43 7.47 -8.91
CA ASN A 102 2.27 8.37 -9.01
C ASN A 102 2.09 9.31 -7.81
N ASN A 103 3.01 9.33 -6.83
CA ASN A 103 2.89 10.17 -5.61
C ASN A 103 2.87 11.68 -5.89
N SER A 104 3.28 12.12 -7.08
CA SER A 104 3.27 13.53 -7.47
C SER A 104 1.97 13.97 -8.15
N LEU A 105 1.02 13.05 -8.40
CA LEU A 105 -0.24 13.42 -9.04
C LEU A 105 -1.11 14.24 -8.08
N PRO A 106 -1.96 15.17 -8.55
CA PRO A 106 -2.83 15.92 -7.66
C PRO A 106 -3.89 15.02 -7.02
N SER A 107 -4.09 15.13 -5.71
CA SER A 107 -5.16 14.38 -5.04
C SER A 107 -6.56 14.80 -5.42
N GLY A 108 -7.48 13.85 -5.42
CA GLY A 108 -8.91 14.11 -5.43
C GLY A 108 -9.47 14.48 -6.81
N ILE A 109 -8.62 14.69 -7.81
CA ILE A 109 -9.02 14.86 -9.21
C ILE A 109 -9.42 13.52 -9.81
N THR A 110 -10.20 13.58 -10.90
CA THR A 110 -10.58 12.40 -11.67
C THR A 110 -9.81 12.38 -12.99
N LEU A 111 -8.96 11.38 -13.16
CA LEU A 111 -8.19 11.15 -14.38
C LEU A 111 -8.88 10.09 -15.25
N SER A 112 -9.15 10.43 -16.50
CA SER A 112 -9.83 9.57 -17.46
C SER A 112 -9.01 9.39 -18.74
N GLY A 113 -9.12 8.23 -19.36
CA GLY A 113 -8.44 7.96 -20.62
C GLY A 113 -8.57 6.51 -21.05
N ARG A 114 -8.05 6.21 -22.23
CA ARG A 114 -8.04 4.85 -22.79
C ARG A 114 -6.63 4.45 -23.17
N PHE A 115 -6.27 3.21 -22.89
CA PHE A 115 -5.04 2.59 -23.39
C PHE A 115 -5.35 1.20 -23.92
N SER A 116 -4.41 0.60 -24.63
CA SER A 116 -4.55 -0.79 -25.07
C SER A 116 -3.26 -1.57 -24.93
N LEU A 117 -3.40 -2.88 -24.81
CA LEU A 117 -2.30 -3.84 -24.92
C LEU A 117 -2.54 -4.76 -26.10
N LYS A 118 -1.47 -5.09 -26.81
CA LYS A 118 -1.47 -6.02 -27.95
C LYS A 118 -1.17 -7.40 -27.43
N ARG A 119 -2.09 -8.33 -27.60
CA ARG A 119 -1.91 -9.73 -27.23
C ARG A 119 -1.25 -10.49 -28.37
N LEU A 120 -0.19 -11.23 -28.07
CA LEU A 120 0.65 -11.92 -29.05
C LEU A 120 0.82 -13.40 -28.67
N GLN A 121 1.12 -14.23 -29.68
CA GLN A 121 1.36 -15.66 -29.50
C GLN A 121 2.83 -15.99 -29.74
N TRP A 122 3.50 -16.62 -28.78
CA TRP A 122 4.91 -17.00 -28.93
C TRP A 122 5.17 -18.08 -30.00
N PRO A 123 6.29 -18.00 -30.76
CA PRO A 123 7.26 -16.90 -30.83
C PRO A 123 6.85 -15.78 -31.80
N ASN A 124 5.64 -15.89 -32.36
CA ASN A 124 5.23 -15.10 -33.50
C ASN A 124 4.82 -13.67 -33.10
N MET A 125 5.57 -12.68 -33.57
CA MET A 125 5.22 -11.26 -33.45
C MET A 125 4.45 -10.74 -34.67
N ASN A 126 4.05 -11.59 -35.63
CA ASN A 126 3.38 -11.12 -36.86
C ASN A 126 2.08 -10.37 -36.56
N THR A 127 1.97 -9.21 -37.18
CA THR A 127 0.99 -8.16 -36.89
C THR A 127 -0.38 -8.37 -37.54
N THR A 128 -0.54 -9.42 -38.35
CA THR A 128 -1.74 -9.64 -39.19
C THR A 128 -2.97 -10.07 -38.41
N ASN A 129 -2.80 -10.59 -37.19
CA ASN A 129 -3.89 -11.00 -36.30
C ASN A 129 -3.56 -10.56 -34.87
N ILE A 130 -3.46 -9.25 -34.62
CA ILE A 130 -3.25 -8.72 -33.27
C ILE A 130 -4.60 -8.60 -32.59
N GLU A 131 -4.73 -9.23 -31.42
CA GLU A 131 -5.87 -8.93 -30.55
C GLU A 131 -5.54 -7.72 -29.69
N MET A 132 -6.34 -6.67 -29.86
CA MET A 132 -6.24 -5.44 -29.09
C MET A 132 -7.14 -5.55 -27.86
N HIS A 133 -6.53 -5.43 -26.68
CA HIS A 133 -7.26 -5.36 -25.41
C HIS A 133 -7.33 -3.90 -25.00
N ASN A 134 -8.53 -3.32 -25.09
CA ASN A 134 -8.78 -1.92 -24.78
C ASN A 134 -9.20 -1.78 -23.32
N PHE A 135 -8.58 -0.82 -22.64
CA PHE A 135 -8.85 -0.51 -21.24
C PHE A 135 -9.26 0.94 -21.13
N GLU A 136 -10.43 1.18 -20.57
CA GLU A 136 -10.87 2.50 -20.17
C GLU A 136 -10.52 2.72 -18.70
N ILE A 137 -9.89 3.85 -18.39
CA ILE A 137 -9.58 4.28 -17.03
C ILE A 137 -10.47 5.46 -16.69
N ASN A 138 -11.12 5.38 -15.53
CA ASN A 138 -11.78 6.50 -14.88
C ASN A 138 -11.38 6.43 -13.40
N TRP A 139 -10.23 7.03 -13.10
CA TRP A 139 -9.57 6.89 -11.81
C TRP A 139 -9.66 8.19 -11.03
N LYS A 140 -10.38 8.15 -9.91
CA LYS A 140 -10.26 9.20 -8.90
C LYS A 140 -8.93 9.02 -8.20
N VAL A 141 -7.99 9.93 -8.45
CA VAL A 141 -6.69 9.94 -7.78
C VAL A 141 -6.98 9.99 -6.28
N PRO A 142 -6.54 8.99 -5.50
CA PRO A 142 -6.80 8.97 -4.07
C PRO A 142 -6.44 10.33 -3.49
N SER A 143 -7.37 10.91 -2.72
CA SER A 143 -7.02 12.01 -1.83
C SER A 143 -5.85 11.52 -0.99
N HIS A 144 -4.68 12.15 -1.14
CA HIS A 144 -3.48 11.83 -0.39
C HIS A 144 -3.89 11.67 1.05
N SER A 145 -3.42 10.58 1.64
CA SER A 145 -3.69 10.06 2.96
C SER A 145 -4.50 10.99 3.87
N LYS A 146 -5.65 10.55 4.39
CA LYS A 146 -6.36 11.34 5.41
C LYS A 146 -5.39 11.61 6.55
N VAL A 147 -4.98 12.87 6.72
CA VAL A 147 -4.10 13.27 7.80
C VAL A 147 -4.98 13.58 9.00
N VAL A 148 -4.78 12.83 10.08
CA VAL A 148 -5.45 13.05 11.35
C VAL A 148 -4.39 13.53 12.34
N ASN A 149 -4.58 14.72 12.91
CA ASN A 149 -3.63 15.30 13.85
C ASN A 149 -4.08 15.08 15.30
N HIS A 150 -3.15 14.71 16.15
CA HIS A 150 -3.33 14.49 17.58
C HIS A 150 -2.29 15.30 18.36
N THR A 151 -2.67 15.77 19.55
CA THR A 151 -1.74 16.41 20.49
C THR A 151 -1.49 15.48 21.67
N MET A 152 -0.23 15.30 22.05
CA MET A 152 0.22 14.41 23.12
C MET A 152 1.07 15.19 24.13
N ASN A 153 0.46 15.55 25.26
CA ASN A 153 1.17 16.19 26.39
C ASN A 153 1.53 15.19 27.51
N GLY A 154 1.09 13.95 27.36
CA GLY A 154 1.22 12.82 28.28
C GLY A 154 0.68 11.57 27.59
N ASP A 155 0.36 10.52 28.33
CA ASP A 155 -0.28 9.33 27.74
C ASP A 155 -1.63 9.70 27.09
N ILE A 156 -1.94 9.11 25.95
CA ILE A 156 -3.18 9.39 25.20
C ILE A 156 -3.96 8.13 24.86
N SER A 157 -5.26 8.30 24.68
CA SER A 157 -6.15 7.29 24.12
C SER A 157 -7.03 7.94 23.06
N VAL A 158 -6.97 7.42 21.84
CA VAL A 158 -7.65 7.97 20.67
C VAL A 158 -8.68 6.97 20.20
N ASP A 159 -9.94 7.40 20.10
CA ASP A 159 -10.98 6.60 19.47
C ASP A 159 -10.76 6.59 17.94
N ILE A 160 -10.80 5.40 17.38
CA ILE A 160 -10.49 5.10 15.99
C ILE A 160 -11.75 4.54 15.35
N GLU A 161 -12.37 5.32 14.45
CA GLU A 161 -13.47 4.80 13.66
C GLU A 161 -12.99 3.65 12.76
N PRO A 162 -13.67 2.49 12.75
CA PRO A 162 -13.36 1.40 11.85
C PRO A 162 -13.37 1.88 10.40
N ILE A 163 -12.37 1.51 9.62
CA ILE A 163 -12.42 1.69 8.17
C ILE A 163 -13.50 0.74 7.64
N HIS A 164 -14.68 1.27 7.33
CA HIS A 164 -15.76 0.55 6.65
C HIS A 164 -15.49 0.58 5.14
N ARG A 165 -15.25 -0.58 4.52
CA ARG A 165 -15.12 -0.66 3.05
C ARG A 165 -15.84 -1.84 2.45
N THR A 166 -16.14 -1.68 1.16
CA THR A 166 -16.95 -2.55 0.31
C THR A 166 -16.40 -3.97 0.18
N THR A 167 -15.11 -4.21 0.43
CA THR A 167 -14.47 -5.53 0.42
C THR A 167 -13.34 -5.62 1.48
N GLY A 168 -13.16 -6.80 2.09
CA GLY A 168 -12.12 -7.10 3.08
C GLY A 168 -12.60 -7.15 4.54
N HIS A 169 -11.72 -7.58 5.46
CA HIS A 169 -12.01 -7.55 6.90
C HIS A 169 -11.87 -6.11 7.43
N LYS A 170 -12.76 -5.70 8.33
CA LYS A 170 -12.57 -4.46 9.09
C LYS A 170 -11.25 -4.59 9.87
N SER A 171 -10.36 -3.61 9.77
CA SER A 171 -9.13 -3.55 10.55
C SER A 171 -8.80 -2.12 10.97
N ALA A 172 -8.02 -2.00 12.05
CA ALA A 172 -7.54 -0.72 12.55
C ALA A 172 -6.03 -0.77 12.85
N ALA A 173 -5.29 -1.58 12.10
CA ALA A 173 -3.87 -1.78 12.32
C ALA A 173 -3.04 -0.56 11.86
N PHE A 174 -2.01 -0.23 12.63
CA PHE A 174 -1.03 0.81 12.37
C PHE A 174 0.36 0.22 12.17
N VAL A 175 1.14 0.84 11.30
CA VAL A 175 2.58 0.61 11.15
C VAL A 175 3.34 1.92 11.39
N GLY A 176 4.65 1.81 11.61
CA GLY A 176 5.54 2.96 11.79
C GLY A 176 5.53 3.88 10.56
N GLY A 177 5.49 5.18 10.83
CA GLY A 177 5.63 6.24 9.82
C GLY A 177 6.79 7.19 10.17
N PHE A 178 6.61 8.48 9.88
CA PHE A 178 7.60 9.53 10.14
C PHE A 178 8.10 9.52 11.60
N ASN A 179 9.42 9.67 11.80
CA ASN A 179 10.08 9.76 13.10
C ASN A 179 9.73 8.62 14.07
N THR A 180 9.60 7.38 13.56
CA THR A 180 9.45 6.18 14.39
C THR A 180 10.64 5.23 14.21
N ILE A 181 11.28 4.85 15.32
CA ILE A 181 12.46 3.97 15.36
C ILE A 181 12.04 2.64 15.98
N GLY A 182 12.19 1.55 15.25
CA GLY A 182 11.84 0.20 15.72
C GLY A 182 10.33 -0.08 15.77
N ALA A 183 9.50 0.80 15.21
CA ALA A 183 8.07 0.54 15.08
C ALA A 183 7.80 -0.59 14.07
N PRO A 184 6.70 -1.36 14.24
CA PRO A 184 6.36 -2.42 13.30
C PRO A 184 6.16 -1.88 11.87
N THR A 185 6.70 -2.56 10.86
CA THR A 185 6.62 -2.14 9.45
C THR A 185 5.65 -2.97 8.61
N ARG A 186 5.08 -4.04 9.18
CA ARG A 186 4.16 -4.95 8.51
C ARG A 186 3.00 -5.29 9.42
N MET A 187 1.81 -5.44 8.84
CA MET A 187 0.67 -5.96 9.59
C MET A 187 0.83 -7.44 9.88
N THR A 188 0.23 -7.89 10.97
CA THR A 188 0.15 -9.29 11.35
C THR A 188 -1.29 -9.68 11.67
N TRP A 189 -1.58 -10.97 11.61
CA TRP A 189 -2.82 -11.52 12.15
C TRP A 189 -2.46 -12.53 13.23
N SER A 190 -2.57 -12.14 14.49
CA SER A 190 -2.25 -13.00 15.64
C SER A 190 -3.21 -12.74 16.78
N LEU A 191 -3.72 -13.81 17.41
CA LEU A 191 -4.55 -13.68 18.61
C LEU A 191 -3.73 -13.34 19.87
N ASN A 192 -2.40 -13.45 19.80
CA ASN A 192 -1.46 -13.25 20.91
C ASN A 192 -0.38 -12.21 20.59
N ALA A 193 -0.73 -11.13 19.90
CA ALA A 193 0.23 -10.06 19.62
C ALA A 193 0.39 -9.19 20.89
N GLY A 194 1.55 -9.22 21.55
CA GLY A 194 1.85 -8.37 22.72
C GLY A 194 1.85 -6.86 22.42
N LEU A 195 2.42 -6.02 23.29
CA LEU A 195 2.44 -4.57 23.08
C LEU A 195 3.47 -4.15 22.03
N SER A 196 3.18 -3.10 21.26
CA SER A 196 4.17 -2.50 20.36
C SER A 196 5.05 -1.51 21.13
N LYS A 197 6.37 -1.68 21.00
CA LYS A 197 7.35 -0.76 21.58
C LYS A 197 8.16 -0.12 20.46
N PHE A 198 8.34 1.18 20.51
CA PHE A 198 9.15 1.92 19.55
C PHE A 198 9.70 3.18 20.19
N SER A 199 10.52 3.93 19.46
CA SER A 199 11.03 5.22 19.92
C SER A 199 10.80 6.32 18.90
N VAL A 200 10.86 7.56 19.37
CA VAL A 200 10.78 8.77 18.56
C VAL A 200 11.90 9.72 18.98
N MET A 201 12.41 10.54 18.08
CA MET A 201 13.37 11.60 18.44
C MET A 201 12.61 12.87 18.79
N LEU A 202 12.80 13.38 20.01
CA LEU A 202 12.22 14.63 20.48
C LEU A 202 13.32 15.62 20.82
N ARG A 203 13.05 16.91 20.61
CA ARG A 203 13.98 17.99 20.87
C ARG A 203 13.63 18.68 22.18
N ASN A 204 14.62 18.93 23.02
CA ASN A 204 14.46 19.80 24.18
C ASN A 204 14.21 21.24 23.71
N MET A 205 13.13 21.86 24.18
CA MET A 205 12.75 23.21 23.75
C MET A 205 13.70 24.31 24.24
N ASP A 206 14.45 24.08 25.31
CA ASP A 206 15.30 25.11 25.94
C ASP A 206 16.67 25.22 25.27
N ASN A 207 17.31 24.07 24.99
CA ASN A 207 18.69 24.01 24.49
C ASN A 207 18.82 23.31 23.12
N GLY A 208 17.72 22.77 22.59
CA GLY A 208 17.69 22.12 21.30
C GLY A 208 18.33 20.72 21.22
N THR A 209 18.78 20.13 22.33
CA THR A 209 19.32 18.76 22.37
C THR A 209 18.24 17.73 21.99
N GLU A 210 18.59 16.74 21.18
CA GLU A 210 17.68 15.66 20.81
C GLU A 210 17.80 14.45 21.75
N TYR A 211 16.65 13.86 22.09
CA TYR A 211 16.53 12.70 22.95
C TYR A 211 15.71 11.62 22.25
N LYS A 212 16.20 10.39 22.33
CA LYS A 212 15.42 9.20 21.96
C LYS A 212 14.45 8.89 23.08
N VAL A 213 13.15 9.01 22.80
CA VAL A 213 12.07 8.76 23.77
C VAL A 213 11.34 7.47 23.40
N HIS A 214 11.19 6.57 24.36
CA HIS A 214 10.55 5.28 24.19
C HIS A 214 9.04 5.36 24.45
N LEU A 215 8.26 4.80 23.53
CA LEU A 215 6.81 4.74 23.58
C LEU A 215 6.34 3.27 23.57
N VAL A 216 5.25 3.02 24.29
CA VAL A 216 4.48 1.78 24.21
C VAL A 216 3.12 2.10 23.62
N ALA A 217 2.70 1.33 22.63
CA ALA A 217 1.40 1.48 22.00
C ALA A 217 0.65 0.16 21.88
N LYS A 218 -0.67 0.26 21.96
CA LYS A 218 -1.58 -0.88 21.89
C LYS A 218 -2.94 -0.51 21.33
N MET A 219 -3.60 -1.48 20.74
CA MET A 219 -5.00 -1.38 20.32
C MET A 219 -5.90 -2.00 21.38
N ILE A 220 -7.05 -1.38 21.62
CA ILE A 220 -8.06 -1.80 22.59
C ILE A 220 -9.37 -2.04 21.85
N SER A 221 -10.04 -3.15 22.19
CA SER A 221 -11.42 -3.44 21.75
C SER A 221 -12.41 -2.98 22.82
N LYS A 222 -13.56 -2.45 22.39
CA LYS A 222 -14.69 -2.14 23.30
C LYS A 222 -15.21 -3.38 24.02
N LEU A 223 -15.04 -4.58 23.44
CA LEU A 223 -15.52 -5.84 23.98
C LEU A 223 -14.56 -6.48 25.00
N GLY A 224 -13.47 -5.81 25.38
CA GLY A 224 -12.59 -6.27 26.45
C GLY A 224 -11.62 -7.40 26.07
N CYS A 225 -11.50 -7.77 24.79
CA CYS A 225 -10.37 -8.62 24.39
C CYS A 225 -9.05 -7.91 24.68
N ASN A 226 -8.07 -8.69 25.11
CA ASN A 226 -6.71 -8.29 25.48
C ASN A 226 -6.13 -7.18 24.60
N PHE A 227 -5.25 -6.38 25.20
CA PHE A 227 -4.44 -5.41 24.48
C PHE A 227 -3.58 -6.09 23.41
N ILE A 228 -3.64 -5.61 22.17
CA ILE A 228 -2.83 -6.14 21.07
C ILE A 228 -1.86 -5.12 20.48
N ALA A 229 -0.82 -5.61 19.82
CA ALA A 229 0.13 -4.81 19.05
C ALA A 229 -0.59 -3.92 18.03
N ILE A 230 -0.05 -2.72 17.78
CA ILE A 230 -0.69 -1.76 16.89
C ILE A 230 -0.78 -2.26 15.45
N ASN A 231 0.15 -3.10 15.00
CA ASN A 231 0.18 -3.66 13.66
C ASN A 231 -0.68 -4.92 13.50
N ASN A 232 -1.40 -5.34 14.54
CA ASN A 232 -2.21 -6.53 14.48
C ASN A 232 -3.62 -6.22 13.97
N ALA A 233 -4.05 -6.94 12.94
CA ALA A 233 -5.34 -6.78 12.29
C ALA A 233 -6.40 -7.76 12.80
N ALA A 234 -6.03 -8.68 13.70
CA ALA A 234 -6.97 -9.66 14.26
C ALA A 234 -8.16 -8.97 14.96
N THR A 235 -9.34 -9.55 14.79
CA THR A 235 -10.58 -9.08 15.40
C THR A 235 -10.82 -9.75 16.76
N CYS A 236 -11.61 -9.09 17.60
CA CYS A 236 -12.06 -9.54 18.90
C CYS A 236 -13.54 -9.91 18.81
N TYR A 237 -13.89 -11.21 18.90
CA TYR A 237 -15.27 -11.69 18.73
C TYR A 237 -15.96 -11.18 17.45
N GLY A 238 -15.19 -11.02 16.37
CA GLY A 238 -15.69 -10.46 15.10
C GLY A 238 -15.77 -8.93 15.06
N ASP A 239 -15.53 -8.24 16.16
CA ASP A 239 -15.46 -6.78 16.23
C ASP A 239 -14.01 -6.27 16.16
N VAL A 240 -13.85 -5.03 15.69
CA VAL A 240 -12.52 -4.44 15.55
C VAL A 240 -12.05 -3.75 16.80
N HIS A 241 -10.74 -3.80 17.02
CA HIS A 241 -10.09 -2.87 17.92
C HIS A 241 -10.27 -1.46 17.36
N ASN A 242 -10.76 -0.54 18.18
CA ASN A 242 -11.21 0.79 17.75
C ASN A 242 -10.70 1.89 18.67
N LYS A 243 -9.69 1.61 19.49
CA LYS A 243 -9.05 2.62 20.32
C LYS A 243 -7.55 2.37 20.35
N LEU A 244 -6.78 3.41 20.00
CA LEU A 244 -5.33 3.41 20.03
C LEU A 244 -4.88 4.05 21.34
N PHE A 245 -4.07 3.35 22.12
CA PHE A 245 -3.43 3.88 23.31
C PHE A 245 -1.93 4.00 23.09
N ILE A 246 -1.35 5.14 23.46
CA ILE A 246 0.08 5.42 23.38
C ILE A 246 0.53 6.03 24.71
N SER A 247 1.60 5.49 25.29
CA SER A 247 2.17 5.95 26.55
C SER A 247 3.69 6.07 26.49
N PHE A 248 4.24 6.96 27.31
CA PHE A 248 5.70 7.04 27.53
C PHE A 248 6.17 5.87 28.40
N ASP A 249 7.15 5.09 27.92
CA ASP A 249 7.67 3.93 28.67
C ASP A 249 8.48 4.41 29.88
N LYS A 250 7.90 4.31 31.09
CA LYS A 250 8.54 4.79 32.33
C LYS A 250 9.88 4.11 32.61
N ALA A 251 10.00 2.81 32.31
CA ALA A 251 11.20 2.05 32.64
C ALA A 251 12.34 2.37 31.67
N LEU A 252 12.03 2.51 30.38
CA LEU A 252 13.03 2.81 29.35
C LEU A 252 13.43 4.30 29.31
N ASN A 253 12.53 5.20 29.75
CA ASN A 253 12.80 6.64 29.78
C ASN A 253 13.39 7.15 31.11
N LYS A 254 13.68 6.27 32.08
CA LYS A 254 14.16 6.63 33.43
C LYS A 254 15.43 7.49 33.49
N ASN A 255 16.21 7.52 32.41
CA ASN A 255 17.48 8.25 32.33
C ASN A 255 17.32 9.61 31.63
N LEU A 256 16.11 10.00 31.23
CA LEU A 256 15.87 11.33 30.66
C LEU A 256 15.97 12.39 31.77
N PRO A 257 16.50 13.59 31.48
CA PRO A 257 16.57 14.65 32.48
C PRO A 257 15.16 15.08 32.92
N SER A 258 14.92 15.07 34.22
CA SER A 258 13.64 15.51 34.81
C SER A 258 13.38 17.00 34.57
N GLY A 259 12.11 17.37 34.39
CA GLY A 259 11.67 18.77 34.37
C GLY A 259 11.87 19.52 33.04
N ILE A 260 12.60 18.95 32.07
CA ILE A 260 12.72 19.51 30.72
C ILE A 260 11.43 19.31 29.91
N THR A 261 11.23 20.15 28.89
CA THR A 261 10.14 19.94 27.92
C THR A 261 10.69 19.43 26.60
N LEU A 262 10.25 18.23 26.21
CA LEU A 262 10.59 17.59 24.94
C LEU A 262 9.45 17.77 23.94
N SER A 263 9.76 18.30 22.76
CA SER A 263 8.79 18.55 21.68
C SER A 263 9.24 17.91 20.37
N GLY A 264 8.27 17.48 19.57
CA GLY A 264 8.51 16.87 18.27
C GLY A 264 7.24 16.28 17.68
N ASN A 265 7.35 15.75 16.47
CA ASN A 265 6.24 15.09 15.80
C ASN A 265 6.65 13.67 15.39
N PHE A 266 5.72 12.73 15.46
CA PHE A 266 5.85 11.43 14.80
C PHE A 266 4.54 11.07 14.10
N ALA A 267 4.59 10.10 13.20
CA ALA A 267 3.40 9.62 12.51
C ALA A 267 3.29 8.10 12.57
N LEU A 268 2.04 7.62 12.65
CA LEU A 268 1.69 6.22 12.41
C LEU A 268 0.82 6.15 11.16
N THR A 269 1.03 5.09 10.38
CA THR A 269 0.31 4.87 9.14
C THR A 269 -0.71 3.77 9.37
N ARG A 270 -2.00 4.08 9.20
CA ARG A 270 -3.08 3.11 9.33
C ARG A 270 -3.31 2.37 8.02
N LEU A 271 -3.41 1.04 8.09
CA LEU A 271 -3.52 0.15 6.94
C LEU A 271 -4.75 -0.78 7.05
N GLN A 272 -5.13 -1.38 5.91
CA GLN A 272 -6.23 -2.33 5.78
C GLN A 272 -5.71 -3.76 5.59
N TRP A 273 -6.28 -4.75 6.29
CA TRP A 273 -5.93 -6.17 6.12
C TRP A 273 -6.71 -6.88 4.99
N PRO A 274 -6.11 -7.85 4.27
CA PRO A 274 -4.69 -8.25 4.29
C PRO A 274 -3.79 -7.31 3.46
N ASP A 275 -4.42 -6.40 2.72
CA ASP A 275 -3.75 -5.58 1.73
C ASP A 275 -3.05 -4.38 2.38
N MET A 276 -1.78 -4.59 2.78
CA MET A 276 -0.83 -3.50 3.08
C MET A 276 -0.69 -2.48 1.95
N ASN A 277 -1.28 -2.78 0.80
CA ASN A 277 -1.24 -1.99 -0.40
C ASN A 277 -2.64 -1.47 -0.74
N THR A 278 -3.17 -0.49 0.00
CA THR A 278 -4.51 0.05 -0.31
C THR A 278 -4.51 1.56 -0.51
N SER A 279 -5.30 1.98 -1.49
CA SER A 279 -5.57 3.34 -1.99
C SER A 279 -6.14 4.32 -0.96
N ASN A 280 -6.02 4.03 0.33
CA ASN A 280 -6.68 4.79 1.38
C ASN A 280 -5.90 4.67 2.71
N ILE A 281 -4.68 5.20 2.66
CA ILE A 281 -3.81 5.33 3.80
C ILE A 281 -4.39 6.43 4.71
N GLU A 282 -4.43 6.23 6.02
CA GLU A 282 -4.62 7.33 6.98
C GLU A 282 -3.28 7.57 7.69
N ILE A 283 -2.80 8.81 7.68
CA ILE A 283 -1.59 9.21 8.42
C ILE A 283 -2.07 9.87 9.71
N HIS A 284 -1.73 9.26 10.84
CA HIS A 284 -2.00 9.83 12.15
C HIS A 284 -0.74 10.52 12.64
N ASN A 285 -0.76 11.85 12.61
CA ASN A 285 0.31 12.69 13.12
C ASN A 285 0.09 12.97 14.61
N PHE A 286 1.15 12.84 15.39
CA PHE A 286 1.14 13.09 16.81
C PHE A 286 2.16 14.18 17.12
N LYS A 287 1.67 15.34 17.55
CA LYS A 287 2.49 16.43 18.06
C LYS A 287 2.70 16.23 19.56
N ILE A 288 3.95 15.98 19.96
CA ILE A 288 4.33 15.80 21.36
C ILE A 288 4.81 17.13 21.93
N ASN A 289 4.32 17.46 23.12
CA ASN A 289 4.87 18.48 24.01
C ASN A 289 4.88 17.90 25.43
N TRP A 290 5.89 17.10 25.74
CA TRP A 290 5.94 16.32 26.97
C TRP A 290 6.91 16.94 27.97
N LYS A 291 6.39 17.28 29.16
CA LYS A 291 7.21 17.66 30.32
C LYS A 291 7.67 16.38 31.02
N VAL A 292 8.97 16.12 31.01
CA VAL A 292 9.53 14.89 31.61
C VAL A 292 9.23 14.92 33.12
N PRO A 293 8.50 13.92 33.66
CA PRO A 293 8.19 13.85 35.08
C PRO A 293 9.45 13.82 35.93
N SER A 294 9.36 14.30 37.17
CA SER A 294 10.40 14.05 38.18
C SER A 294 10.46 12.56 38.50
N HIS A 295 11.64 11.97 38.33
CA HIS A 295 11.97 10.61 38.78
C HIS A 295 12.17 10.54 40.30
#